data_AF-A0A803Y8M4-F1
#
_entry.id   AF-A0A803Y8M4-F1
#
_cell.length_a   1.000
_cell.length_b   1.000
_cell.length_c   1.000
_cell.angle_alpha   90.00
_cell.angle_beta   90.00
_cell.angle_gamma   90.00
#
_symmetry.space_group_name_H-M   'P 1'
#
loop_
_entity.id
_entity.type
_entity.pdbx_description
1 polymer ?
#
loop_
_entity_poly.entity_id
_entity_poly.type
_entity_poly.pdbx_seq_one_letter_code
_entity_poly.pdbx_strand_id
1 'polypeptide(L)'
;MVARRMVRGRIAGWHAARWHAAGWHAAGWHAAGWHAGGAGAAAGRLWQIVLFAAPKTLPAGGPSSGLPVTQCCSHSPPLSVDDVPPPPAPFAHRIITLRTGSVSSQYNLSSKEILGGGKFGEVHTCTEKQTGLKLAAKVIRKQGAKDKEMVLLEIDVMNQLNHRNLIQLYDAIETPREIILFMEFVEGGELFERIIDDDYHLTEVDCMVFVRQICEGIRFMHHMRVLHLDLKPENILCVAATGHMVKIIDFGLARRYNPKEKLKVNFGTPEFLSPEVVNYEQVSYSTDMWSMGVITYMLLSGLSPFLGDNDTETLNNVLAANWYFDEETFESVSDEAKDFVSNLIIKEKRCGAANVPGWVPEPALGAPLGATKRSAVGLMPLFFCRKTSLGFVLPTASRRSPARAR
;
A
#
# COMPACT_ATOMS: atom_id res chain seq x y z
N MET A 1 31.91 3.79 -8.37
CA MET A 1 32.65 4.29 -7.18
C MET A 1 32.48 5.81 -6.94
N VAL A 2 31.42 6.46 -7.43
CA VAL A 2 31.20 7.92 -7.24
C VAL A 2 29.89 8.25 -6.49
N ALA A 3 28.99 7.29 -6.24
CA ALA A 3 27.77 7.51 -5.44
C ALA A 3 27.97 7.40 -3.90
N ARG A 4 29.10 6.86 -3.41
CA ARG A 4 29.36 6.70 -1.97
C ARG A 4 29.90 7.95 -1.24
N ARG A 5 30.03 9.10 -1.92
CA ARG A 5 30.75 10.27 -1.35
C ARG A 5 29.87 11.43 -0.86
N MET A 6 28.55 11.35 -0.99
CA MET A 6 27.63 12.40 -0.49
C MET A 6 27.08 12.16 0.93
N VAL A 7 27.52 11.12 1.64
CA VAL A 7 27.01 10.78 3.00
C VAL A 7 27.89 11.32 4.15
N ARG A 8 29.02 11.98 3.88
CA ARG A 8 29.94 12.47 4.96
C ARG A 8 29.78 13.94 5.37
N GLY A 9 28.68 14.59 5.01
CA GLY A 9 28.56 16.04 5.10
C GLY A 9 27.51 16.58 6.06
N ARG A 10 27.06 15.84 7.10
CA ARG A 10 26.15 16.40 8.12
C ARG A 10 26.02 15.55 9.40
N ILE A 11 27.14 15.12 9.98
CA ILE A 11 27.17 14.62 11.37
C ILE A 11 28.37 15.26 12.06
N ALA A 12 28.19 16.50 12.49
CA ALA A 12 29.09 17.14 13.43
C ALA A 12 28.23 17.91 14.42
N GLY A 13 28.15 17.39 15.65
CA GLY A 13 27.81 18.25 16.78
C GLY A 13 26.80 17.72 17.78
N TRP A 14 26.84 16.46 18.21
CA TRP A 14 26.31 16.11 19.54
C TRP A 14 27.30 15.17 20.24
N HIS A 15 28.06 15.76 21.17
CA HIS A 15 29.02 15.09 22.04
C HIS A 15 28.30 14.52 23.28
N ALA A 16 28.77 13.34 23.70
CA ALA A 16 28.91 12.88 25.08
C ALA A 16 27.64 12.65 25.93
N ALA A 17 27.30 11.37 26.12
CA ALA A 17 27.04 10.82 27.45
C ALA A 17 27.45 9.35 27.50
N ARG A 18 28.55 9.10 28.22
CA ARG A 18 29.14 7.81 28.52
C ARG A 18 28.44 7.27 29.77
N TRP A 19 27.85 6.08 29.71
CA TRP A 19 27.48 5.31 30.91
C TRP A 19 28.01 3.88 30.79
N HIS A 20 28.91 3.54 31.71
CA HIS A 20 29.39 2.20 32.04
C HIS A 20 28.46 1.60 33.10
N ALA A 21 28.09 0.32 32.97
CA ALA A 21 27.95 -0.68 34.06
C ALA A 21 27.41 -1.98 33.46
N ALA A 22 28.22 -3.06 33.45
CA ALA A 22 28.08 -4.22 34.35
C ALA A 22 26.81 -5.05 34.05
N GLY A 23 26.86 -6.25 33.50
CA GLY A 23 27.77 -7.36 33.78
C GLY A 23 27.08 -8.33 34.74
N TRP A 24 26.28 -9.28 34.22
CA TRP A 24 25.72 -10.39 34.99
C TRP A 24 25.85 -11.70 34.18
N HIS A 25 26.38 -12.71 34.87
CA HIS A 25 26.68 -14.05 34.39
C HIS A 25 25.59 -15.05 34.84
N ALA A 26 25.56 -16.20 34.17
CA ALA A 26 24.91 -17.47 34.55
C ALA A 26 23.39 -17.56 34.29
N ALA A 27 22.80 -18.69 33.87
CA ALA A 27 23.25 -20.07 33.86
C ALA A 27 22.53 -20.84 32.73
N GLY A 28 23.20 -21.85 32.18
CA GLY A 28 22.63 -22.77 31.20
C GLY A 28 21.70 -23.81 31.82
N TRP A 29 20.76 -24.30 31.00
CA TRP A 29 20.06 -25.57 31.21
C TRP A 29 20.13 -26.41 29.93
N HIS A 30 20.50 -27.68 30.13
CA HIS A 30 20.56 -28.75 29.15
C HIS A 30 19.21 -29.03 28.49
N ALA A 31 19.20 -29.25 27.17
CA ALA A 31 18.11 -29.94 26.48
C ALA A 31 18.56 -31.36 26.09
N ALA A 32 17.97 -32.36 26.75
CA ALA A 32 18.00 -33.75 26.34
C ALA A 32 16.94 -33.97 25.26
N GLY A 33 17.32 -34.68 24.19
CA GLY A 33 16.44 -34.98 23.06
C GLY A 33 15.42 -36.07 23.34
N TRP A 34 14.27 -35.97 22.70
CA TRP A 34 13.30 -37.06 22.48
C TRP A 34 12.87 -37.07 21.01
N HIS A 35 12.90 -38.27 20.43
CA HIS A 35 12.50 -38.58 19.06
C HIS A 35 11.06 -39.12 19.03
N ALA A 36 10.40 -38.86 17.89
CA ALA A 36 9.37 -39.66 17.21
C ALA A 36 7.88 -39.57 17.64
N GLY A 37 7.07 -39.12 16.67
CA GLY A 37 5.91 -39.88 16.19
C GLY A 37 4.53 -39.45 16.68
N GLY A 38 3.60 -39.21 15.75
CA GLY A 38 2.16 -39.26 16.03
C GLY A 38 1.32 -38.26 15.24
N ALA A 39 0.54 -38.79 14.32
CA ALA A 39 -0.35 -38.09 13.39
C ALA A 39 -1.58 -37.43 14.04
N GLY A 40 -2.11 -36.43 13.35
CA GLY A 40 -3.55 -36.28 13.13
C GLY A 40 -4.38 -35.59 14.21
N ALA A 41 -5.26 -34.69 13.74
CA ALA A 41 -6.41 -34.12 14.43
C ALA A 41 -6.15 -32.98 15.45
N ALA A 42 -5.82 -31.79 14.92
CA ALA A 42 -6.18 -30.51 15.56
C ALA A 42 -6.24 -29.34 14.55
N ALA A 43 -6.80 -29.57 13.35
CA ALA A 43 -7.11 -28.51 12.39
C ALA A 43 -8.63 -28.45 12.22
N GLY A 44 -9.31 -27.88 13.20
CA GLY A 44 -10.76 -27.87 13.25
C GLY A 44 -11.28 -27.54 14.63
N ARG A 45 -11.05 -26.29 15.05
CA ARG A 45 -11.81 -25.53 16.07
C ARG A 45 -10.99 -24.29 16.46
N LEU A 46 -11.23 -23.18 15.77
CA LEU A 46 -11.00 -21.80 16.26
C LEU A 46 -11.69 -20.79 15.30
N TRP A 47 -12.93 -21.12 14.89
CA TRP A 47 -13.86 -20.21 14.19
C TRP A 47 -15.07 -19.93 15.08
N GLN A 48 -14.80 -19.57 16.33
CA GLN A 48 -15.82 -19.09 17.24
C GLN A 48 -15.14 -18.30 18.35
N ILE A 49 -14.93 -17.01 18.10
CA ILE A 49 -14.92 -15.87 19.04
C ILE A 49 -14.52 -14.69 18.15
N VAL A 50 -15.50 -14.01 17.55
CA VAL A 50 -15.68 -12.55 17.43
C VAL A 50 -16.92 -12.35 16.57
N LEU A 51 -18.09 -12.71 17.10
CA LEU A 51 -19.40 -12.25 16.65
C LEU A 51 -20.33 -12.53 17.83
N PHE A 52 -21.09 -11.52 18.25
CA PHE A 52 -21.88 -11.39 19.49
C PHE A 52 -21.15 -10.79 20.71
N ALA A 53 -21.03 -9.46 20.71
CA ALA A 53 -21.31 -8.68 21.90
C ALA A 53 -22.31 -7.58 21.52
N ALA A 54 -23.60 -7.89 21.64
CA ALA A 54 -24.66 -6.88 21.66
C ALA A 54 -24.55 -6.06 22.96
N PRO A 55 -24.90 -4.76 22.95
CA PRO A 55 -24.77 -3.91 24.13
C PRO A 55 -25.82 -4.29 25.17
N LYS A 56 -25.38 -4.69 26.36
CA LYS A 56 -26.25 -4.81 27.53
C LYS A 56 -26.35 -3.45 28.23
N THR A 57 -27.59 -3.05 28.46
CA THR A 57 -28.04 -1.89 29.21
C THR A 57 -27.56 -1.94 30.67
N LEU A 58 -27.10 -0.78 31.18
CA LEU A 58 -26.80 -0.54 32.60
C LEU A 58 -28.09 -0.31 33.40
N PRO A 59 -28.17 -0.77 34.66
CA PRO A 59 -29.05 -0.16 35.65
C PRO A 59 -28.27 0.79 36.59
N ALA A 60 -29.00 1.76 37.12
CA ALA A 60 -28.54 2.86 37.96
C ALA A 60 -28.55 2.54 39.48
N GLY A 61 -27.79 3.32 40.25
CA GLY A 61 -27.80 3.45 41.72
C GLY A 61 -26.46 3.09 42.35
N GLY A 62 -25.82 3.82 43.28
CA GLY A 62 -26.05 5.03 44.07
C GLY A 62 -24.72 5.39 44.78
N PRO A 63 -24.63 6.46 45.61
CA PRO A 63 -23.33 7.06 45.98
C PRO A 63 -22.81 6.65 47.37
N SER A 64 -21.48 6.56 47.54
CA SER A 64 -20.83 6.68 48.86
C SER A 64 -19.33 7.04 48.77
N SER A 65 -19.03 8.26 49.23
CA SER A 65 -17.89 8.72 50.05
C SER A 65 -16.50 8.06 49.96
N GLY A 66 -15.53 8.83 49.47
CA GLY A 66 -14.37 9.33 50.23
C GLY A 66 -13.20 8.40 50.55
N LEU A 67 -12.03 8.69 49.95
CA LEU A 67 -10.67 8.74 50.54
C LEU A 67 -9.66 9.17 49.43
N PRO A 68 -8.64 10.02 49.71
CA PRO A 68 -7.68 10.43 48.68
C PRO A 68 -6.49 9.47 48.66
N VAL A 69 -6.31 8.73 47.56
CA VAL A 69 -5.06 8.01 47.28
C VAL A 69 -4.32 8.80 46.20
N THR A 70 -3.17 9.33 46.58
CA THR A 70 -2.15 9.89 45.68
C THR A 70 -1.82 8.88 44.59
N GLN A 71 -2.18 9.19 43.35
CA GLN A 71 -1.80 8.42 42.17
C GLN A 71 -0.94 9.30 41.25
N CYS A 72 0.37 9.05 41.28
CA CYS A 72 1.24 9.34 40.15
C CYS A 72 0.81 8.41 39.01
N CYS A 73 -0.04 8.90 38.11
CA CYS A 73 -0.32 8.24 36.85
C CYS A 73 0.02 9.20 35.72
N SER A 74 1.22 9.03 35.17
CA SER A 74 1.52 9.40 33.79
C SER A 74 0.70 8.48 32.87
N HIS A 75 -0.60 8.73 32.77
CA HIS A 75 -1.42 8.14 31.73
C HIS A 75 -1.09 8.88 30.43
N SER A 76 -0.19 8.26 29.65
CA SER A 76 -0.19 8.49 28.21
C SER A 76 -1.61 8.17 27.71
N PRO A 77 -2.27 9.05 26.95
CA PRO A 77 -3.57 8.72 26.39
C PRO A 77 -3.42 7.44 25.53
N PRO A 78 -4.44 6.56 25.53
CA PRO A 78 -4.43 5.39 24.67
C PRO A 78 -4.25 5.86 23.22
N LEU A 79 -3.30 5.24 22.51
CA LEU A 79 -3.06 5.50 21.10
C LEU A 79 -4.35 5.21 20.34
N SER A 80 -5.08 6.24 19.92
CA SER A 80 -6.21 6.09 19.01
C SER A 80 -5.66 5.87 17.61
N VAL A 81 -5.19 4.65 17.37
CA VAL A 81 -4.89 4.20 16.02
C VAL A 81 -6.23 4.19 15.28
N ASP A 82 -6.37 5.03 14.27
CA ASP A 82 -7.56 5.12 13.43
C ASP A 82 -7.64 3.88 12.52
N ASP A 83 -7.91 2.73 13.15
CA ASP A 83 -7.99 1.40 12.53
C ASP A 83 -9.42 1.12 12.02
N VAL A 84 -10.06 2.14 11.47
CA VAL A 84 -11.42 2.07 10.95
C VAL A 84 -11.36 1.83 9.44
N PRO A 85 -12.19 0.95 8.86
CA PRO A 85 -12.25 0.78 7.42
C PRO A 85 -12.64 2.11 6.74
N PRO A 86 -12.11 2.38 5.53
CA PRO A 86 -12.41 3.62 4.81
C PRO A 86 -13.92 3.77 4.59
N PRO A 87 -14.45 5.00 4.47
CA PRO A 87 -15.83 5.20 4.07
C PRO A 87 -16.09 4.57 2.69
N PRO A 88 -17.32 4.07 2.45
CA PRO A 88 -17.71 3.66 1.11
C PRO A 88 -17.71 4.86 0.16
N ALA A 89 -17.69 4.60 -1.15
CA ALA A 89 -17.86 5.63 -2.17
C ALA A 89 -19.19 6.40 -1.95
N PRO A 90 -19.28 7.68 -2.36
CA PRO A 90 -20.50 8.51 -2.21
C PRO A 90 -21.66 8.08 -3.13
N PHE A 91 -21.58 6.87 -3.68
CA PHE A 91 -22.58 6.24 -4.54
C PHE A 91 -22.55 4.72 -4.32
N ALA A 92 -23.69 4.06 -4.53
CA ALA A 92 -23.74 2.60 -4.50
C ALA A 92 -22.92 1.98 -5.63
N HIS A 93 -22.36 0.79 -5.41
CA HIS A 93 -21.65 0.04 -6.44
C HIS A 93 -22.54 -0.18 -7.68
N ARG A 94 -21.95 -0.07 -8.88
CA ARG A 94 -22.68 -0.05 -10.15
C ARG A 94 -22.09 -1.08 -11.11
N ILE A 95 -22.96 -1.70 -11.90
CA ILE A 95 -22.56 -2.51 -13.04
C ILE A 95 -22.52 -1.62 -14.27
N ILE A 96 -21.33 -1.27 -14.72
CA ILE A 96 -21.08 -0.29 -15.77
C ILE A 96 -20.88 -0.98 -17.11
N THR A 97 -21.53 -0.44 -18.14
CA THR A 97 -21.30 -0.80 -19.54
C THR A 97 -20.78 0.41 -20.28
N LEU A 98 -19.76 0.22 -21.13
CA LEU A 98 -19.23 1.29 -21.96
C LEU A 98 -20.30 1.75 -22.96
N ARG A 99 -20.67 3.04 -22.91
CA ARG A 99 -21.62 3.64 -23.85
C ARG A 99 -20.99 4.71 -24.71
N THR A 100 -21.45 4.85 -25.94
CA THR A 100 -21.05 5.97 -26.81
C THR A 100 -21.84 7.22 -26.44
N GLY A 101 -21.17 8.37 -26.32
CA GLY A 101 -21.86 9.61 -25.99
C GLY A 101 -20.96 10.84 -25.94
N SER A 102 -21.58 12.01 -25.81
CA SER A 102 -20.87 13.27 -25.57
C SER A 102 -20.64 13.47 -24.07
N VAL A 103 -19.37 13.49 -23.65
CA VAL A 103 -18.97 13.72 -22.26
C VAL A 103 -19.51 15.04 -21.72
N SER A 104 -19.40 16.12 -22.49
CA SER A 104 -19.79 17.47 -22.08
C SER A 104 -21.30 17.64 -21.87
N SER A 105 -22.12 16.69 -22.30
CA SER A 105 -23.57 16.70 -22.02
C SER A 105 -23.90 16.36 -20.56
N GLN A 106 -23.09 15.50 -19.93
CA GLN A 106 -23.37 14.94 -18.59
C GLN A 106 -22.34 15.39 -17.54
N TYR A 107 -21.11 15.67 -17.96
CA TYR A 107 -20.00 15.95 -17.04
C TYR A 107 -19.29 17.26 -17.39
N ASN A 108 -18.80 17.95 -16.36
CA ASN A 108 -17.84 19.03 -16.46
C ASN A 108 -16.47 18.49 -16.08
N LEU A 109 -15.55 18.35 -17.05
CA LEU A 109 -14.16 17.95 -16.78
C LEU A 109 -13.33 19.20 -16.51
N SER A 110 -12.52 19.17 -15.46
CA SER A 110 -11.57 20.24 -15.16
C SER A 110 -10.33 20.10 -16.05
N SER A 111 -10.07 21.10 -16.90
CA SER A 111 -8.84 21.17 -17.70
C SER A 111 -7.63 21.67 -16.90
N LYS A 112 -7.83 22.15 -15.67
CA LYS A 112 -6.77 22.75 -14.84
C LYS A 112 -6.32 21.85 -13.69
N GLU A 113 -7.18 20.96 -13.23
CA GLU A 113 -6.91 20.08 -12.08
C GLU A 113 -6.67 18.66 -12.58
N ILE A 114 -5.42 18.40 -12.94
CA ILE A 114 -4.93 17.06 -13.27
C ILE A 114 -4.52 16.39 -11.95
N LEU A 115 -5.14 15.25 -11.66
CA LEU A 115 -4.88 14.45 -10.46
C LEU A 115 -3.70 13.51 -10.65
N GLY A 116 -3.43 13.11 -11.89
CA GLY A 116 -2.32 12.24 -12.25
C GLY A 116 -2.27 12.02 -13.75
N GLY A 117 -1.12 11.55 -14.25
CA GLY A 117 -0.95 11.25 -15.67
C GLY A 117 0.11 10.19 -15.86
N GLY A 118 -0.16 9.22 -16.73
CA GLY A 118 0.77 8.12 -16.99
C GLY A 118 0.42 7.29 -18.21
N LYS A 119 1.00 6.09 -18.28
CA LYS A 119 0.80 5.11 -19.37
C LYS A 119 -0.69 4.76 -19.59
N PHE A 120 -1.51 4.86 -18.55
CA PHE A 120 -2.92 4.48 -18.55
C PHE A 120 -3.89 5.66 -18.80
N GLY A 121 -3.37 6.83 -19.18
CA GLY A 121 -4.18 8.02 -19.46
C GLY A 121 -3.95 9.16 -18.47
N GLU A 122 -4.65 10.26 -18.71
CA GLU A 122 -4.66 11.45 -17.85
C GLU A 122 -5.89 11.41 -16.94
N VAL A 123 -5.72 11.69 -15.66
CA VAL A 123 -6.81 11.69 -14.67
C VAL A 123 -7.12 13.12 -14.26
N HIS A 124 -8.38 13.52 -14.40
CA HIS A 124 -8.87 14.87 -14.12
C HIS A 124 -9.91 14.85 -13.01
N THR A 125 -10.05 15.95 -12.26
CA THR A 125 -11.29 16.17 -11.49
C THR A 125 -12.46 16.42 -12.45
N CYS A 126 -13.63 15.95 -12.10
CA CYS A 126 -14.85 16.24 -12.83
C CYS A 126 -16.08 16.31 -11.92
N THR A 127 -17.17 16.86 -12.45
CA THR A 127 -18.44 16.99 -11.74
C THR A 127 -19.59 16.55 -12.64
N GLU A 128 -20.45 15.67 -12.15
CA GLU A 128 -21.70 15.31 -12.82
C GLU A 128 -22.67 16.49 -12.77
N LYS A 129 -23.17 16.93 -13.93
CA LYS A 129 -24.01 18.14 -14.05
C LYS A 129 -25.34 18.03 -13.33
N GLN A 130 -25.93 16.83 -13.32
CA GLN A 130 -27.28 16.63 -12.79
C GLN A 130 -27.31 16.66 -11.26
N THR A 131 -26.30 16.07 -10.61
CA THR A 131 -26.27 15.88 -9.15
C THR A 131 -25.28 16.81 -8.45
N GLY A 132 -24.31 17.37 -9.18
CA GLY A 132 -23.17 18.07 -8.59
C GLY A 132 -22.12 17.14 -7.98
N LEU A 133 -22.23 15.82 -8.17
CA LEU A 133 -21.30 14.85 -7.60
C LEU A 133 -19.89 15.02 -8.18
N LYS A 134 -18.90 15.19 -7.29
CA LYS A 134 -17.48 15.27 -7.63
C LYS A 134 -16.91 13.86 -7.86
N LEU A 135 -16.19 13.68 -8.96
CA LEU A 135 -15.68 12.41 -9.46
C LEU A 135 -14.27 12.61 -10.06
N ALA A 136 -13.54 11.51 -10.24
CA ALA A 136 -12.32 11.48 -11.04
C ALA A 136 -12.63 10.96 -12.46
N ALA A 137 -12.01 11.53 -13.48
CA ALA A 137 -12.17 11.12 -14.88
C ALA A 137 -10.83 10.66 -15.46
N LYS A 138 -10.65 9.35 -15.66
CA LYS A 138 -9.49 8.75 -16.34
C LYS A 138 -9.74 8.75 -17.84
N VAL A 139 -8.99 9.59 -18.56
CA VAL A 139 -9.11 9.82 -20.00
C VAL A 139 -8.08 8.99 -20.75
N ILE A 140 -8.55 8.04 -21.54
CA ILE A 140 -7.74 7.05 -22.25
C ILE A 140 -7.86 7.31 -23.75
N ARG A 141 -6.75 7.67 -24.40
CA ARG A 141 -6.73 7.94 -25.85
C ARG A 141 -6.74 6.62 -26.63
N LYS A 142 -7.59 6.53 -27.66
CA LYS A 142 -7.66 5.36 -28.54
C LYS A 142 -6.57 5.45 -29.60
N GLN A 143 -5.53 4.62 -29.46
CA GLN A 143 -4.46 4.46 -30.46
C GLN A 143 -4.75 3.25 -31.37
N GLY A 144 -5.51 2.26 -30.89
CA GLY A 144 -5.97 1.13 -31.67
C GLY A 144 -7.08 0.32 -30.98
N ALA A 145 -7.53 -0.76 -31.64
CA ALA A 145 -8.59 -1.62 -31.11
C ALA A 145 -8.23 -2.27 -29.76
N LYS A 146 -6.94 -2.58 -29.55
CA LYS A 146 -6.44 -3.18 -28.31
C LYS A 146 -6.67 -2.30 -27.08
N ASP A 147 -6.61 -0.97 -27.22
CA ASP A 147 -6.81 -0.07 -26.07
C ASP A 147 -8.26 -0.19 -25.56
N LYS A 148 -9.22 -0.28 -26.48
CA LYS A 148 -10.62 -0.49 -26.13
C LYS A 148 -10.85 -1.83 -25.45
N GLU A 149 -10.22 -2.90 -25.93
CA GLU A 149 -10.32 -4.23 -25.30
C GLU A 149 -9.77 -4.22 -23.87
N MET A 150 -8.64 -3.56 -23.63
CA MET A 150 -8.06 -3.41 -22.29
C MET A 150 -8.99 -2.62 -21.36
N VAL A 151 -9.60 -1.54 -21.83
CA VAL A 151 -10.55 -0.76 -21.03
C VAL A 151 -11.83 -1.55 -20.74
N LEU A 152 -12.32 -2.36 -21.67
CA LEU A 152 -13.46 -3.24 -21.42
C LEU A 152 -13.15 -4.31 -20.37
N LEU A 153 -11.91 -4.85 -20.36
CA LEU A 153 -11.46 -5.75 -19.32
C LEU A 153 -11.39 -5.06 -17.95
N GLU A 154 -10.85 -3.85 -17.89
CA GLU A 154 -10.81 -3.03 -16.67
C GLU A 154 -12.22 -2.79 -16.11
N ILE A 155 -13.18 -2.42 -16.97
CA ILE A 155 -14.59 -2.27 -16.59
C ILE A 155 -15.19 -3.59 -16.06
N ASP A 156 -14.98 -4.73 -16.74
CA ASP A 156 -15.49 -6.04 -16.29
C ASP A 156 -14.93 -6.43 -14.92
N VAL A 157 -13.65 -6.17 -14.68
CA VAL A 157 -13.02 -6.38 -13.39
C VAL A 157 -13.65 -5.48 -12.33
N MET A 158 -13.71 -4.16 -12.57
CA MET A 158 -14.24 -3.20 -11.59
C MET A 158 -15.71 -3.45 -11.23
N ASN A 159 -16.53 -3.94 -12.17
CA ASN A 159 -17.93 -4.33 -11.94
C ASN A 159 -18.12 -5.48 -10.92
N GLN A 160 -17.05 -6.18 -10.57
CA GLN A 160 -17.08 -7.25 -9.57
C GLN A 160 -16.50 -6.80 -8.23
N LEU A 161 -15.85 -5.64 -8.19
CA LEU A 161 -15.03 -5.20 -7.07
C LEU A 161 -15.75 -4.20 -6.17
N ASN A 162 -16.71 -4.68 -5.39
CA ASN A 162 -17.41 -3.87 -4.38
C ASN A 162 -16.74 -3.99 -3.00
N HIS A 163 -15.75 -3.13 -2.72
CA HIS A 163 -15.03 -3.13 -1.45
C HIS A 163 -14.56 -1.72 -1.08
N ARG A 164 -14.52 -1.40 0.23
CA ARG A 164 -14.24 -0.04 0.70
C ARG A 164 -12.80 0.40 0.42
N ASN A 165 -11.84 -0.52 0.46
CA ASN A 165 -10.43 -0.27 0.14
C ASN A 165 -10.12 -0.30 -1.38
N LEU A 166 -11.14 -0.42 -2.25
CA LEU A 166 -10.97 -0.44 -3.70
C LEU A 166 -11.75 0.74 -4.31
N ILE A 167 -11.13 1.49 -5.22
CA ILE A 167 -11.80 2.59 -5.91
C ILE A 167 -13.01 2.08 -6.69
N GLN A 168 -14.12 2.82 -6.65
CA GLN A 168 -15.37 2.41 -7.30
C GLN A 168 -15.57 3.09 -8.65
N LEU A 169 -16.05 2.33 -9.65
CA LEU A 169 -16.41 2.85 -10.97
C LEU A 169 -17.83 3.45 -10.93
N TYR A 170 -17.96 4.69 -11.39
CA TYR A 170 -19.24 5.40 -11.46
C TYR A 170 -19.87 5.29 -12.85
N ASP A 171 -19.05 5.41 -13.89
CA ASP A 171 -19.52 5.49 -15.26
C ASP A 171 -18.42 5.28 -16.32
N ALA A 172 -18.79 4.99 -17.57
CA ALA A 172 -17.86 4.86 -18.70
C ALA A 172 -18.46 5.37 -20.02
N ILE A 173 -17.76 6.31 -20.67
CA ILE A 173 -18.19 6.91 -21.95
C ILE A 173 -17.10 6.78 -23.00
N GLU A 174 -17.47 6.29 -24.18
CA GLU A 174 -16.65 6.29 -25.38
C GLU A 174 -17.01 7.46 -26.30
N THR A 175 -15.98 8.21 -26.72
CA THR A 175 -16.03 9.20 -27.80
C THR A 175 -15.31 8.66 -29.03
N PRO A 176 -15.31 9.36 -30.19
CA PRO A 176 -14.55 8.91 -31.35
C PRO A 176 -13.04 8.75 -31.10
N ARG A 177 -12.45 9.53 -30.20
CA ARG A 177 -10.99 9.55 -29.98
C ARG A 177 -10.55 8.97 -28.64
N GLU A 178 -11.45 8.89 -27.66
CA GLU A 178 -11.11 8.60 -26.27
C GLU A 178 -12.15 7.71 -25.61
N ILE A 179 -11.76 7.03 -24.54
CA ILE A 179 -12.64 6.39 -23.57
C ILE A 179 -12.39 7.04 -22.22
N ILE A 180 -13.44 7.45 -21.53
CA ILE A 180 -13.38 8.13 -20.25
C ILE A 180 -14.06 7.25 -19.20
N LEU A 181 -13.32 6.88 -18.16
CA LEU A 181 -13.84 6.20 -16.98
C LEU A 181 -14.05 7.23 -15.88
N PHE A 182 -15.28 7.32 -15.37
CA PHE A 182 -15.62 8.17 -14.23
C PHE A 182 -15.62 7.31 -12.98
N MET A 183 -14.85 7.73 -11.98
CA MET A 183 -14.56 6.96 -10.78
C MET A 183 -14.81 7.80 -9.53
N GLU A 184 -14.89 7.12 -8.39
CA GLU A 184 -14.82 7.76 -7.08
C GLU A 184 -13.66 8.76 -7.04
N PHE A 185 -13.91 9.92 -6.46
CA PHE A 185 -12.88 10.93 -6.22
C PHE A 185 -12.34 10.79 -4.80
N VAL A 186 -11.02 10.76 -4.66
CA VAL A 186 -10.32 10.59 -3.39
C VAL A 186 -9.38 11.78 -3.18
N GLU A 187 -9.48 12.44 -2.03
CA GLU A 187 -8.81 13.73 -1.77
C GLU A 187 -7.41 13.61 -1.15
N GLY A 188 -7.12 12.51 -0.45
CA GLY A 188 -5.93 12.42 0.40
C GLY A 188 -4.58 12.20 -0.30
N GLY A 189 -4.56 12.12 -1.63
CA GLY A 189 -3.31 11.98 -2.41
C GLY A 189 -2.61 10.63 -2.24
N GLU A 190 -1.42 10.50 -2.85
CA GLU A 190 -0.62 9.26 -2.81
C GLU A 190 -0.11 8.98 -1.39
N LEU A 191 -0.21 7.73 -0.94
CA LEU A 191 0.29 7.32 0.38
C LEU A 191 1.77 7.67 0.56
N PHE A 192 2.57 7.38 -0.45
CA PHE A 192 4.00 7.55 -0.35
C PHE A 192 4.44 9.01 -0.42
N GLU A 193 3.67 9.90 -1.05
CA GLU A 193 3.96 11.34 -0.99
C GLU A 193 3.67 11.93 0.39
N ARG A 194 2.72 11.33 1.12
CA ARG A 194 2.37 11.76 2.47
C ARG A 194 3.40 11.32 3.51
N ILE A 195 3.89 10.08 3.44
CA ILE A 195 4.80 9.55 4.46
C ILE A 195 6.24 10.08 4.36
N ILE A 196 6.61 10.68 3.21
CA ILE A 196 7.93 11.31 3.01
C ILE A 196 7.95 12.79 3.43
N ASP A 197 6.80 13.37 3.78
CA ASP A 197 6.74 14.73 4.28
C ASP A 197 7.53 14.81 5.60
N ASP A 198 8.43 15.79 5.71
CA ASP A 198 9.31 15.97 6.88
C ASP A 198 8.52 16.15 8.18
N ASP A 199 7.27 16.62 8.09
CA ASP A 199 6.38 16.79 9.24
C ASP A 199 5.65 15.48 9.62
N TYR A 200 5.68 14.45 8.76
CA TYR A 200 4.99 13.19 8.97
C TYR A 200 5.84 12.17 9.72
N HIS A 201 5.41 11.83 10.94
CA HIS A 201 6.08 10.84 11.78
C HIS A 201 5.42 9.47 11.61
N LEU A 202 5.95 8.66 10.69
CA LEU A 202 5.48 7.29 10.47
C LEU A 202 6.05 6.34 11.53
N THR A 203 5.17 5.67 12.27
CA THR A 203 5.55 4.61 13.21
C THR A 203 5.28 3.22 12.63
N GLU A 204 5.90 2.19 13.17
CA GLU A 204 5.64 0.80 12.77
C GLU A 204 4.16 0.41 12.92
N VAL A 205 3.48 0.95 13.94
CA VAL A 205 2.03 0.74 14.16
C VAL A 205 1.21 1.36 13.02
N ASP A 206 1.59 2.55 12.55
CA ASP A 206 0.92 3.19 11.41
C ASP A 206 1.14 2.38 10.12
N CYS A 207 2.37 1.86 9.90
CA CYS A 207 2.68 0.94 8.81
C CYS A 207 1.78 -0.29 8.84
N MET A 208 1.63 -0.91 10.01
CA MET A 208 0.75 -2.07 10.19
C MET A 208 -0.69 -1.77 9.77
N VAL A 209 -1.23 -0.60 10.12
CA VAL A 209 -2.60 -0.20 9.74
C VAL A 209 -2.76 -0.03 8.24
N PHE A 210 -1.79 0.60 7.58
CA PHE A 210 -1.78 0.71 6.12
C PHE A 210 -1.72 -0.66 5.46
N VAL A 211 -0.75 -1.49 5.87
CA VAL A 211 -0.55 -2.84 5.32
C VAL A 211 -1.81 -3.69 5.49
N ARG A 212 -2.43 -3.66 6.68
CA ARG A 212 -3.68 -4.38 6.96
C ARG A 212 -4.78 -4.00 5.97
N GLN A 213 -5.00 -2.71 5.74
CA GLN A 213 -6.04 -2.23 4.82
C GLN A 213 -5.76 -2.57 3.35
N ILE A 214 -4.49 -2.50 2.92
CA ILE A 214 -4.11 -2.92 1.57
C ILE A 214 -4.32 -4.43 1.41
N CYS A 215 -3.92 -5.23 2.41
CA CYS A 215 -4.18 -6.67 2.46
C CYS A 215 -5.68 -6.98 2.41
N GLU A 216 -6.55 -6.20 3.06
CA GLU A 216 -8.00 -6.39 2.98
C GLU A 216 -8.54 -6.21 1.55
N GLY A 217 -8.06 -5.18 0.84
CA GLY A 217 -8.38 -4.97 -0.57
C GLY A 217 -7.94 -6.13 -1.45
N ILE A 218 -6.68 -6.57 -1.31
CA ILE A 218 -6.10 -7.67 -2.09
C ILE A 218 -6.80 -9.00 -1.79
N ARG A 219 -7.03 -9.30 -0.51
CA ARG A 219 -7.74 -10.51 -0.07
C ARG A 219 -9.14 -10.57 -0.71
N PHE A 220 -9.84 -9.45 -0.78
CA PHE A 220 -11.13 -9.37 -1.45
C PHE A 220 -10.99 -9.64 -2.97
N MET A 221 -10.03 -9.02 -3.65
CA MET A 221 -9.77 -9.29 -5.08
C MET A 221 -9.46 -10.76 -5.35
N HIS A 222 -8.59 -11.37 -4.54
CA HIS A 222 -8.20 -12.77 -4.66
C HIS A 222 -9.38 -13.71 -4.41
N HIS A 223 -10.25 -13.39 -3.44
CA HIS A 223 -11.50 -14.10 -3.20
C HIS A 223 -12.44 -14.05 -4.42
N MET A 224 -12.49 -12.90 -5.10
CA MET A 224 -13.21 -12.73 -6.37
C MET A 224 -12.47 -13.32 -7.59
N ARG A 225 -11.35 -14.02 -7.36
CA ARG A 225 -10.46 -14.59 -8.38
C ARG A 225 -9.93 -13.54 -9.35
N VAL A 226 -9.60 -12.36 -8.86
CA VAL A 226 -8.97 -11.27 -9.62
C VAL A 226 -7.54 -11.07 -9.11
N LEU A 227 -6.58 -10.92 -10.02
CA LEU A 227 -5.23 -10.47 -9.74
C LEU A 227 -5.11 -8.98 -10.03
N HIS A 228 -4.34 -8.24 -9.23
CA HIS A 228 -4.10 -6.81 -9.43
C HIS A 228 -2.98 -6.54 -10.46
N LEU A 229 -1.83 -7.20 -10.30
CA LEU A 229 -0.67 -7.22 -11.22
C LEU A 229 0.10 -5.90 -11.41
N ASP A 230 -0.39 -4.78 -10.89
CA ASP A 230 0.32 -3.48 -10.89
C ASP A 230 0.33 -2.83 -9.51
N LEU A 231 0.52 -3.62 -8.44
CA LEU A 231 0.48 -3.06 -7.10
C LEU A 231 1.81 -2.34 -6.80
N LYS A 232 1.73 -1.04 -6.52
CA LYS A 232 2.87 -0.15 -6.31
C LYS A 232 2.46 1.10 -5.52
N PRO A 233 3.41 1.83 -4.93
CA PRO A 233 3.17 3.09 -4.22
C PRO A 233 2.17 4.05 -4.87
N GLU A 234 2.29 4.26 -6.18
CA GLU A 234 1.50 5.22 -6.95
C GLU A 234 0.02 4.81 -7.08
N ASN A 235 -0.27 3.52 -6.88
CA ASN A 235 -1.62 2.97 -7.02
C ASN A 235 -2.35 2.85 -5.66
N ILE A 236 -1.84 3.49 -4.61
CA ILE A 236 -2.42 3.51 -3.26
C ILE A 236 -2.64 4.97 -2.83
N LEU A 237 -3.90 5.38 -2.70
CA LEU A 237 -4.27 6.70 -2.21
C LEU A 237 -4.74 6.66 -0.76
N CYS A 238 -4.46 7.76 -0.05
CA CYS A 238 -5.06 8.04 1.23
C CYS A 238 -6.44 8.65 1.03
N VAL A 239 -7.41 8.27 1.86
CA VAL A 239 -8.77 8.81 1.75
C VAL A 239 -8.82 10.30 2.07
N ALA A 240 -8.07 10.72 3.07
CA ALA A 240 -7.96 12.10 3.53
C ALA A 240 -6.48 12.47 3.76
N ALA A 241 -6.20 13.77 3.86
CA ALA A 241 -4.85 14.29 4.14
C ALA A 241 -4.30 13.83 5.51
N THR A 242 -5.20 13.47 6.43
CA THR A 242 -4.89 12.94 7.76
C THR A 242 -5.52 11.57 7.97
N GLY A 243 -4.94 10.76 8.84
CA GLY A 243 -5.44 9.41 9.18
C GLY A 243 -4.77 8.30 8.36
N HIS A 244 -5.27 7.08 8.52
CA HIS A 244 -4.61 5.88 8.00
C HIS A 244 -5.44 5.13 6.95
N MET A 245 -6.58 5.69 6.54
CA MET A 245 -7.49 5.07 5.59
C MET A 245 -6.93 5.11 4.16
N VAL A 246 -6.90 3.96 3.48
CA VAL A 246 -6.34 3.84 2.13
C VAL A 246 -7.25 3.09 1.15
N LYS A 247 -7.09 3.42 -0.14
CA LYS A 247 -7.74 2.78 -1.28
C LYS A 247 -6.74 2.44 -2.38
N ILE A 248 -6.93 1.29 -3.01
CA ILE A 248 -6.25 0.88 -4.24
C ILE A 248 -7.01 1.48 -5.43
N ILE A 249 -6.30 2.13 -6.36
CA ILE A 249 -6.93 3.04 -7.34
C ILE A 249 -6.75 2.74 -8.83
N ASP A 250 -5.94 1.77 -9.23
CA ASP A 250 -5.71 1.48 -10.65
C ASP A 250 -5.82 -0.01 -10.95
N PHE A 251 -6.75 -0.37 -11.85
CA PHE A 251 -7.02 -1.75 -12.26
C PHE A 251 -6.67 -2.01 -13.73
N GLY A 252 -5.89 -1.12 -14.36
CA GLY A 252 -5.57 -1.21 -15.80
C GLY A 252 -4.83 -2.48 -16.24
N LEU A 253 -4.15 -3.18 -15.32
CA LEU A 253 -3.55 -4.51 -15.59
C LEU A 253 -4.32 -5.68 -14.94
N ALA A 254 -5.29 -5.38 -14.09
CA ALA A 254 -6.03 -6.36 -13.32
C ALA A 254 -6.84 -7.27 -14.23
N ARG A 255 -6.98 -8.53 -13.83
CA ARG A 255 -7.70 -9.54 -14.62
C ARG A 255 -8.16 -10.71 -13.76
N ARG A 256 -9.14 -11.45 -14.25
CA ARG A 256 -9.51 -12.74 -13.66
C ARG A 256 -8.33 -13.69 -13.73
N TYR A 257 -8.07 -14.40 -12.64
CA TYR A 257 -7.02 -15.40 -12.57
C TYR A 257 -7.27 -16.51 -13.59
N ASN A 258 -6.28 -16.76 -14.43
CA ASN A 258 -6.27 -17.85 -15.39
C ASN A 258 -4.90 -18.54 -15.34
N PRO A 259 -4.82 -19.79 -14.86
CA PRO A 259 -3.54 -20.50 -14.70
C PRO A 259 -2.83 -20.80 -16.03
N LYS A 260 -3.50 -20.61 -17.18
CA LYS A 260 -2.90 -20.84 -18.51
C LYS A 260 -2.34 -19.57 -19.13
N GLU A 261 -2.62 -18.41 -18.54
CA GLU A 261 -2.28 -17.13 -19.12
C GLU A 261 -0.88 -16.69 -18.69
N LYS A 262 -0.04 -16.39 -19.68
CA LYS A 262 1.25 -15.73 -19.46
C LYS A 262 1.07 -14.24 -19.63
N LEU A 263 1.59 -13.47 -18.68
CA LEU A 263 1.56 -12.03 -18.77
C LEU A 263 2.76 -11.52 -19.57
N LYS A 264 2.50 -10.68 -20.57
CA LYS A 264 3.55 -9.87 -21.21
C LYS A 264 3.41 -8.45 -20.66
N VAL A 265 4.30 -8.07 -19.75
CA VAL A 265 4.37 -6.70 -19.24
C VAL A 265 5.49 -5.97 -19.98
N ASN A 266 5.19 -4.79 -20.51
CA ASN A 266 6.26 -3.88 -20.90
C ASN A 266 6.84 -3.31 -19.60
N PHE A 267 8.13 -3.56 -19.35
CA PHE A 267 8.85 -3.10 -18.17
C PHE A 267 8.54 -1.61 -17.91
N GLY A 268 7.75 -1.36 -16.86
CA GLY A 268 7.58 -0.03 -16.28
C GLY A 268 8.70 0.19 -15.29
N THR A 269 8.36 0.59 -14.06
CA THR A 269 9.30 0.69 -12.94
C THR A 269 9.71 -0.73 -12.49
N PRO A 270 10.95 -1.19 -12.75
CA PRO A 270 11.32 -2.60 -12.65
C PRO A 270 11.40 -3.13 -11.21
N GLU A 271 11.56 -2.25 -10.23
CA GLU A 271 11.72 -2.61 -8.82
C GLU A 271 10.48 -3.21 -8.14
N PHE A 272 9.29 -3.02 -8.73
CA PHE A 272 8.02 -3.57 -8.23
C PHE A 272 7.62 -4.88 -8.90
N LEU A 273 8.37 -5.30 -9.92
CA LEU A 273 8.07 -6.52 -10.66
C LEU A 273 8.48 -7.74 -9.84
N SER A 274 7.68 -8.80 -9.92
CA SER A 274 8.06 -10.10 -9.38
C SER A 274 8.97 -10.87 -10.35
N PRO A 275 9.77 -11.84 -9.86
CA PRO A 275 10.70 -12.59 -10.70
C PRO A 275 10.01 -13.33 -11.85
N GLU A 276 8.82 -13.89 -11.62
CA GLU A 276 8.04 -14.59 -12.63
C GLU A 276 7.52 -13.65 -13.73
N VAL A 277 7.20 -12.39 -13.41
CA VAL A 277 6.83 -11.38 -14.40
C VAL A 277 8.04 -11.01 -15.26
N VAL A 278 9.22 -10.82 -14.64
CA VAL A 278 10.47 -10.53 -15.38
C VAL A 278 10.87 -11.70 -16.29
N ASN A 279 10.65 -12.94 -15.85
CA ASN A 279 10.94 -14.16 -16.63
C ASN A 279 9.86 -14.52 -17.66
N TYR A 280 8.78 -13.74 -17.79
CA TYR A 280 7.62 -14.09 -18.63
C TYR A 280 7.01 -15.46 -18.30
N GLU A 281 7.02 -15.82 -17.02
CA GLU A 281 6.40 -17.00 -16.46
C GLU A 281 4.91 -16.72 -16.13
N GLN A 282 4.22 -17.70 -15.54
CA GLN A 282 2.79 -17.58 -15.21
C GLN A 282 2.61 -16.71 -13.98
N VAL A 283 1.70 -15.74 -14.04
CA VAL A 283 1.35 -14.91 -12.88
C VAL A 283 0.30 -15.59 -12.03
N SER A 284 0.33 -15.32 -10.73
CA SER A 284 -0.60 -15.92 -9.78
C SER A 284 -0.91 -14.96 -8.63
N TYR A 285 -1.68 -15.42 -7.64
CA TYR A 285 -1.90 -14.66 -6.41
C TYR A 285 -0.59 -14.28 -5.70
N SER A 286 0.45 -15.12 -5.80
CA SER A 286 1.78 -14.82 -5.23
C SER A 286 2.44 -13.60 -5.86
N THR A 287 2.10 -13.26 -7.11
CA THR A 287 2.60 -12.07 -7.80
C THR A 287 2.18 -10.79 -7.08
N ASP A 288 0.91 -10.69 -6.66
CA ASP A 288 0.44 -9.55 -5.86
C ASP A 288 1.06 -9.54 -4.45
N MET A 289 1.30 -10.73 -3.88
CA MET A 289 1.92 -10.86 -2.55
C MET A 289 3.40 -10.43 -2.54
N TRP A 290 4.14 -10.65 -3.63
CA TRP A 290 5.48 -10.12 -3.81
C TRP A 290 5.47 -8.58 -3.75
N SER A 291 4.59 -7.94 -4.52
CA SER A 291 4.44 -6.49 -4.51
C SER A 291 4.03 -5.95 -3.13
N MET A 292 3.23 -6.69 -2.37
CA MET A 292 2.94 -6.36 -0.97
C MET A 292 4.16 -6.40 -0.06
N GLY A 293 5.05 -7.37 -0.26
CA GLY A 293 6.33 -7.42 0.45
C GLY A 293 7.18 -6.19 0.16
N VAL A 294 7.29 -5.81 -1.11
CA VAL A 294 8.03 -4.61 -1.54
C VAL A 294 7.44 -3.34 -0.92
N ILE A 295 6.12 -3.15 -0.99
CA ILE A 295 5.45 -2.00 -0.37
C ILE A 295 5.67 -1.95 1.13
N THR A 296 5.58 -3.10 1.81
CA THR A 296 5.77 -3.17 3.27
C THR A 296 7.21 -2.82 3.66
N TYR A 297 8.20 -3.35 2.92
CA TYR A 297 9.61 -2.99 3.11
C TYR A 297 9.82 -1.48 2.96
N MET A 298 9.20 -0.86 1.94
CA MET A 298 9.31 0.58 1.72
C MET A 298 8.61 1.40 2.80
N LEU A 299 7.45 0.97 3.30
CA LEU A 299 6.78 1.66 4.41
C LEU A 299 7.63 1.63 5.69
N LEU A 300 8.35 0.54 5.94
CA LEU A 300 9.19 0.39 7.14
C LEU A 300 10.51 1.16 7.07
N SER A 301 11.05 1.40 5.87
CA SER A 301 12.42 1.91 5.70
C SER A 301 12.57 3.16 4.83
N GLY A 302 11.61 3.41 3.93
CA GLY A 302 11.74 4.41 2.86
C GLY A 302 12.65 4.00 1.71
N LEU A 303 13.22 2.79 1.77
CA LEU A 303 14.13 2.27 0.77
C LEU A 303 13.41 1.24 -0.11
N SER A 304 13.82 1.15 -1.37
CA SER A 304 13.37 0.06 -2.24
C SER A 304 14.29 -1.15 -2.10
N PRO A 305 13.76 -2.38 -1.89
CA PRO A 305 14.57 -3.55 -1.59
C PRO A 305 15.41 -4.04 -2.77
N PHE A 306 15.05 -3.67 -4.01
CA PHE A 306 15.69 -4.18 -5.23
C PHE A 306 16.38 -3.12 -6.08
N LEU A 307 16.21 -1.84 -5.75
CA LEU A 307 16.73 -0.74 -6.56
C LEU A 307 18.26 -0.81 -6.68
N GLY A 308 18.74 -0.92 -7.92
CA GLY A 308 20.16 -0.81 -8.27
C GLY A 308 20.53 0.55 -8.86
N ASP A 309 21.78 0.72 -9.29
CA ASP A 309 22.24 1.96 -9.92
C ASP A 309 21.52 2.22 -11.26
N ASN A 310 21.06 1.16 -11.93
CA ASN A 310 20.33 1.19 -13.20
C ASN A 310 19.27 0.07 -13.30
N ASP A 311 18.43 0.12 -14.34
CA ASP A 311 17.34 -0.83 -14.55
C ASP A 311 17.83 -2.28 -14.68
N THR A 312 18.97 -2.50 -15.36
CA THR A 312 19.55 -3.84 -15.52
C THR A 312 19.97 -4.43 -14.17
N GLU A 313 20.61 -3.63 -13.32
CA GLU A 313 20.99 -4.06 -11.97
C GLU A 313 19.75 -4.33 -11.10
N THR A 314 18.74 -3.45 -11.20
CA THR A 314 17.47 -3.62 -10.48
C THR A 314 16.78 -4.93 -10.87
N LEU A 315 16.67 -5.20 -12.17
CA LEU A 315 16.11 -6.45 -12.69
C LEU A 315 16.93 -7.67 -12.25
N ASN A 316 18.26 -7.56 -12.22
CA ASN A 316 19.12 -8.64 -11.72
C ASN A 316 18.89 -8.91 -10.23
N ASN A 317 18.69 -7.86 -9.41
CA ASN A 317 18.35 -8.02 -7.99
C ASN A 317 17.00 -8.70 -7.82
N VAL A 318 15.98 -8.30 -8.57
CA VAL A 318 14.65 -8.94 -8.58
C VAL A 318 14.78 -10.43 -8.96
N LEU A 319 15.43 -10.75 -10.09
CA LEU A 319 15.61 -12.13 -10.56
C LEU A 319 16.43 -12.99 -9.59
N ALA A 320 17.41 -12.38 -8.93
CA ALA A 320 18.20 -13.04 -7.91
C ALA A 320 17.44 -13.19 -6.59
N ALA A 321 16.35 -12.44 -6.38
CA ALA A 321 15.78 -12.09 -5.08
C ALA A 321 16.87 -11.66 -4.10
N ASN A 322 17.76 -10.79 -4.58
CA ASN A 322 18.88 -10.25 -3.83
C ASN A 322 18.42 -8.97 -3.12
N TRP A 323 18.00 -9.12 -1.87
CA TRP A 323 17.58 -8.05 -0.98
C TRP A 323 18.04 -8.38 0.45
N TYR A 324 18.12 -7.37 1.31
CA TYR A 324 18.52 -7.52 2.71
C TYR A 324 17.90 -6.42 3.56
N PHE A 325 17.84 -6.61 4.88
CA PHE A 325 17.50 -5.54 5.81
C PHE A 325 18.74 -4.70 6.07
N ASP A 326 18.72 -3.44 5.65
CA ASP A 326 19.79 -2.48 5.95
C ASP A 326 19.95 -2.31 7.47
N GLU A 327 21.16 -2.52 7.99
CA GLU A 327 21.42 -2.59 9.44
C GLU A 327 21.05 -1.28 10.15
N GLU A 328 21.32 -0.13 9.54
CA GLU A 328 21.03 1.18 10.12
C GLU A 328 19.53 1.47 10.13
N THR A 329 18.86 1.22 9.00
CA THR A 329 17.44 1.55 8.84
C THR A 329 16.53 0.58 9.59
N PHE A 330 16.89 -0.70 9.67
CA PHE A 330 16.10 -1.76 10.31
C PHE A 330 16.56 -2.11 11.74
N GLU A 331 17.49 -1.37 12.34
CA GLU A 331 17.96 -1.61 13.71
C GLU A 331 16.78 -1.61 14.71
N SER A 332 15.84 -0.70 14.52
CA SER A 332 14.70 -0.48 15.43
C SER A 332 13.39 -1.14 15.00
N VAL A 333 13.36 -1.75 13.81
CA VAL A 333 12.18 -2.45 13.27
C VAL A 333 12.07 -3.83 13.92
N SER A 334 10.85 -4.20 14.33
CA SER A 334 10.59 -5.48 14.98
C SER A 334 10.96 -6.69 14.13
N ASP A 335 11.25 -7.81 14.80
CA ASP A 335 11.52 -9.08 14.13
C ASP A 335 10.24 -9.63 13.47
N GLU A 336 9.07 -9.33 14.03
CA GLU A 336 7.78 -9.68 13.44
C GLU A 336 7.53 -8.98 12.10
N ALA A 337 7.86 -7.69 11.99
CA ALA A 337 7.75 -6.95 10.74
C ALA A 337 8.75 -7.47 9.69
N LYS A 338 9.98 -7.80 10.12
CA LYS A 338 11.00 -8.42 9.27
C LYS A 338 10.57 -9.82 8.79
N ASP A 339 9.99 -10.63 9.67
CA ASP A 339 9.45 -11.95 9.33
C ASP A 339 8.29 -11.86 8.34
N PHE A 340 7.37 -10.90 8.54
CA PHE A 340 6.28 -10.65 7.61
C PHE A 340 6.78 -10.33 6.19
N VAL A 341 7.75 -9.41 6.04
CA VAL A 341 8.36 -9.08 4.74
C VAL A 341 9.05 -10.31 4.13
N SER A 342 9.80 -11.07 4.94
CA SER A 342 10.53 -12.26 4.50
C SER A 342 9.61 -13.37 3.97
N ASN A 343 8.40 -13.48 4.53
CA ASN A 343 7.38 -14.44 4.10
C ASN A 343 6.59 -13.99 2.86
N LEU A 344 6.75 -12.74 2.40
CA LEU A 344 6.14 -12.23 1.17
C LEU A 344 7.11 -12.21 -0.02
N ILE A 345 8.36 -11.83 0.23
CA ILE A 345 9.39 -11.72 -0.82
C ILE A 345 10.15 -13.06 -0.94
N ILE A 346 9.45 -14.07 -1.44
CA ILE A 346 9.99 -15.43 -1.60
C ILE A 346 10.37 -15.67 -3.06
N LYS A 347 11.65 -15.95 -3.30
CA LYS A 347 12.08 -16.60 -4.54
C LYS A 347 11.64 -18.05 -4.47
N GLU A 348 10.52 -18.42 -5.08
CA GLU A 348 10.09 -19.82 -5.08
C GLU A 348 11.28 -20.74 -5.41
N LYS A 349 11.59 -21.65 -4.49
CA LYS A 349 12.51 -22.76 -4.80
C LYS A 349 11.78 -23.59 -5.85
N ARG A 350 12.33 -23.65 -7.07
CA ARG A 350 11.91 -24.63 -8.09
C ARG A 350 12.05 -26.05 -7.51
N CYS A 351 11.01 -26.54 -6.84
CA CYS A 351 10.81 -27.95 -6.57
C CYS A 351 9.92 -28.49 -7.70
N GLY A 352 10.46 -29.41 -8.48
CA GLY A 352 9.73 -30.06 -9.56
C GLY A 352 8.44 -30.71 -9.05
N ALA A 353 7.37 -30.51 -9.81
CA ALA A 353 6.17 -31.35 -9.87
C ALA A 353 5.67 -31.93 -8.53
N ALA A 354 4.95 -31.14 -7.72
CA ALA A 354 3.85 -31.64 -6.90
C ALA A 354 2.95 -30.48 -6.45
N ASN A 355 1.63 -30.66 -6.64
CA ASN A 355 0.56 -29.80 -6.16
C ASN A 355 0.78 -29.21 -4.76
N VAL A 356 0.49 -27.92 -4.61
CA VAL A 356 -0.02 -27.36 -3.35
C VAL A 356 -1.30 -26.57 -3.69
N PRO A 357 -2.51 -27.05 -3.30
CA PRO A 357 -3.71 -26.22 -3.39
C PRO A 357 -3.68 -25.14 -2.31
N GLY A 358 -4.26 -23.98 -2.65
CA GLY A 358 -4.05 -22.70 -1.99
C GLY A 358 -4.27 -22.64 -0.49
N TRP A 359 -3.45 -21.80 0.15
CA TRP A 359 -3.76 -20.92 1.29
C TRP A 359 -2.44 -20.27 1.74
N VAL A 360 -2.42 -18.95 1.93
CA VAL A 360 -1.40 -18.26 2.73
C VAL A 360 -1.91 -18.27 4.17
N PRO A 361 -1.16 -18.78 5.17
CA PRO A 361 -1.60 -18.77 6.55
C PRO A 361 -1.95 -17.34 7.00
N GLU A 362 -3.00 -17.22 7.80
CA GLU A 362 -3.45 -15.99 8.43
C GLU A 362 -2.25 -15.29 9.10
N PRO A 363 -1.95 -14.01 8.82
CA PRO A 363 -0.90 -13.31 9.55
C PRO A 363 -1.31 -13.28 11.02
N ALA A 364 -0.38 -13.59 11.92
CA ALA A 364 -0.57 -13.58 13.36
C ALA A 364 -0.79 -12.14 13.88
N LEU A 365 -1.92 -11.51 13.54
CA LEU A 365 -2.32 -10.16 13.94
C LEU A 365 -2.92 -10.13 15.36
N GLY A 366 -2.63 -11.13 16.20
CA GLY A 366 -3.25 -11.31 17.52
C GLY A 366 -2.30 -11.24 18.73
N ALA A 367 -0.99 -11.06 18.52
CA ALA A 367 -0.07 -10.91 19.64
C ALA A 367 -0.04 -9.43 20.11
N PRO A 368 -0.12 -9.14 21.42
CA PRO A 368 0.12 -7.79 21.91
C PRO A 368 1.59 -7.45 21.68
N LEU A 369 1.89 -6.81 20.56
CA LEU A 369 3.18 -6.21 20.29
C LEU A 369 3.45 -5.16 21.38
N GLY A 370 4.58 -5.32 22.08
CA GLY A 370 5.05 -4.29 23.00
C GLY A 370 5.22 -2.99 22.23
N ALA A 371 4.40 -1.99 22.54
CA ALA A 371 4.39 -0.70 21.86
C ALA A 371 5.73 0.02 22.05
N THR A 372 6.66 -0.16 21.12
CA THR A 372 7.90 0.61 21.07
C THR A 372 7.62 1.88 20.26
N LYS A 373 7.35 3.00 20.95
CA LYS A 373 7.22 4.32 20.32
C LYS A 373 8.58 4.82 19.87
N ARG A 374 9.02 4.49 18.65
CA ARG A 374 10.22 5.11 18.04
C ARG A 374 10.00 5.35 16.55
N SER A 375 10.49 6.51 16.10
CA SER A 375 10.42 6.98 14.72
C SER A 375 11.24 6.07 13.81
N ALA A 376 10.67 5.63 12.70
CA ALA A 376 11.32 4.75 11.73
C ALA A 376 12.21 5.50 10.71
N VAL A 377 12.42 6.82 10.85
CA VAL A 377 12.81 7.63 9.68
C VAL A 377 13.99 8.57 9.92
N GLY A 378 15.08 8.32 9.18
CA GLY A 378 16.19 9.25 8.95
C GLY A 378 16.72 9.29 7.50
N LEU A 379 16.17 8.49 6.56
CA LEU A 379 16.78 8.26 5.22
C LEU A 379 15.82 8.39 4.00
N MET A 380 14.56 8.82 4.19
CA MET A 380 13.54 8.96 3.13
C MET A 380 13.86 9.85 1.90
N PRO A 381 14.71 10.91 1.96
CA PRO A 381 14.82 11.86 0.83
C PRO A 381 15.44 11.29 -0.46
N LEU A 382 16.13 10.16 -0.42
CA LEU A 382 16.94 9.68 -1.55
C LEU A 382 16.11 9.00 -2.66
N PHE A 383 14.97 8.41 -2.33
CA PHE A 383 14.17 7.61 -3.27
C PHE A 383 13.42 8.48 -4.29
N PHE A 384 12.78 9.57 -3.85
CA PHE A 384 11.89 10.38 -4.68
C PHE A 384 12.59 11.43 -5.56
N CYS A 385 13.89 11.68 -5.36
CA CYS A 385 14.66 12.60 -6.21
C CYS A 385 14.76 12.12 -7.68
N ARG A 386 14.48 10.84 -7.96
CA ARG A 386 14.34 10.32 -9.34
C ARG A 386 12.99 10.65 -10.01
N LYS A 387 11.89 10.92 -9.29
CA LYS A 387 10.62 11.42 -9.91
C LYS A 387 10.89 12.73 -10.66
N THR A 388 11.83 13.57 -10.20
CA THR A 388 12.17 14.86 -10.82
C THR A 388 13.17 14.81 -11.98
N SER A 389 13.83 13.68 -12.26
CA SER A 389 14.88 13.59 -13.31
C SER A 389 14.44 12.87 -14.59
N LEU A 390 13.23 12.33 -14.63
CA LEU A 390 12.60 11.75 -15.83
C LEU A 390 11.19 12.32 -16.04
N GLY A 391 11.12 13.64 -16.21
CA GLY A 391 9.89 14.34 -16.61
C GLY A 391 9.72 15.70 -15.92
N PHE A 392 9.68 16.75 -16.73
CA PHE A 392 9.41 18.16 -16.39
C PHE A 392 10.56 19.04 -15.89
N VAL A 393 10.99 19.92 -16.80
CA VAL A 393 11.51 21.25 -16.50
C VAL A 393 10.35 22.08 -15.96
N LEU A 394 10.41 22.49 -14.68
CA LEU A 394 9.54 23.54 -14.15
C LEU A 394 10.00 24.91 -14.70
N PRO A 395 9.11 25.74 -15.29
CA PRO A 395 9.40 27.15 -15.44
C PRO A 395 9.27 27.82 -14.08
N THR A 396 10.31 28.54 -13.69
CA THR A 396 10.35 29.38 -12.50
C THR A 396 9.22 30.43 -12.55
N ALA A 397 8.32 30.39 -11.57
CA ALA A 397 7.31 31.42 -11.37
C ALA A 397 7.99 32.72 -10.94
N SER A 398 8.08 33.70 -11.85
CA SER A 398 8.50 35.05 -11.50
C SER A 398 7.46 35.69 -10.57
N ARG A 399 7.86 35.97 -9.33
CA ARG A 399 7.12 36.88 -8.43
C ARG A 399 7.03 38.26 -9.08
N ARG A 400 5.80 38.73 -9.34
CA ARG A 400 5.51 40.17 -9.42
C ARG A 400 4.49 40.51 -8.34
N SER A 401 4.93 41.33 -7.39
CA SER A 401 4.10 41.95 -6.35
C SER A 401 3.09 42.95 -6.93
N PRO A 402 1.98 43.23 -6.24
CA PRO A 402 0.94 44.15 -6.70
C PRO A 402 1.13 45.58 -6.13
N ALA A 403 0.84 46.59 -6.96
CA ALA A 403 0.43 47.99 -6.66
C ALA A 403 0.77 48.85 -7.90
N ARG A 404 -0.02 49.81 -8.38
CA ARG A 404 -0.94 50.71 -7.69
C ARG A 404 -1.90 51.32 -8.71
N ALA A 405 -3.12 51.60 -8.27
CA ALA A 405 -4.07 52.46 -8.97
C ALA A 405 -3.54 53.90 -9.14
N ARG A 406 -3.65 54.44 -10.34
CA ARG A 406 -4.34 55.69 -10.70
C ARG A 406 -4.31 55.90 -12.20
#